data_AF-F6FJM5-F1
#
_entry.id   AF-F6FJM5-F1
#
_cell.length_a   1.000
_cell.length_b   1.000
_cell.length_c   1.000
_cell.angle_alpha   90.00
_cell.angle_beta   90.00
_cell.angle_gamma   90.00
#
_symmetry.space_group_name_H-M   'P 1'
#
loop_
_entity.id
_entity.type
_entity.pdbx_description
1 polymer ?
#
loop_
_entity_poly.entity_id
_entity_poly.type
_entity_poly.pdbx_seq_one_letter_code
_entity_poly.pdbx_strand_id
1 'polypeptide(L)'
;MMWCDEHTPLVKFNDHIQNAIDLCVYNVKTVKGKLVQNKKDLNTFLTGQTNNDEKYKVSYAFRKHNEDFLKLIGHAPEEDESEWNPAIDKYKEWCQNSLESEFKDSVYESFLIFCVPKNFSTVKAYLSGRTLLTEDSQKEELQKVHQKISNFDSYKADSIESGEEGLKKWCEENLEKNFSDSLNVLDEILPKVISRCVKGSEITDK
;
A
#
# COMPACT_ATOMS: atom_id res chain seq x y z
N MET A 1 -22.14 -26.24 30.17
CA MET A 1 -20.92 -25.49 30.53
C MET A 1 -20.26 -26.12 31.76
N MET A 2 -20.03 -27.45 31.77
CA MET A 2 -19.63 -28.19 33.00
C MET A 2 -18.38 -29.06 32.85
N TRP A 3 -17.97 -29.40 31.63
CA TRP A 3 -16.88 -30.36 31.43
C TRP A 3 -15.49 -29.80 31.81
N CYS A 4 -15.27 -28.51 31.55
CA CYS A 4 -14.00 -27.84 31.86
C CYS A 4 -13.76 -27.65 33.36
N ASP A 5 -14.81 -27.38 34.14
CA ASP A 5 -14.70 -27.17 35.58
C ASP A 5 -14.39 -28.46 36.34
N GLU A 6 -14.89 -29.60 35.86
CA GLU A 6 -14.72 -30.91 36.50
C GLU A 6 -13.31 -31.49 36.33
N HIS A 7 -12.51 -31.01 35.35
CA HIS A 7 -11.27 -31.67 34.93
C HIS A 7 -10.00 -30.81 35.08
N THR A 8 -10.06 -29.74 35.88
CA THR A 8 -8.93 -28.81 36.07
C THR A 8 -8.28 -28.92 37.46
N PRO A 9 -7.54 -29.99 37.80
CA PRO A 9 -6.55 -29.90 38.87
C PRO A 9 -5.39 -29.00 38.39
N LEU A 10 -5.28 -27.81 38.98
CA LEU A 10 -4.37 -26.71 38.61
C LEU A 10 -2.89 -27.09 38.46
N VAL A 11 -2.44 -28.23 38.99
CA VAL A 11 -1.03 -28.66 38.96
C VAL A 11 -0.64 -29.35 37.64
N LYS A 12 -1.59 -29.96 36.91
CA LYS A 12 -1.34 -30.60 35.59
C LYS A 12 -1.71 -29.72 34.40
N PHE A 13 -2.21 -28.51 34.66
CA PHE A 13 -2.68 -27.60 33.62
C PHE A 13 -1.55 -27.14 32.70
N ASN A 14 -0.33 -26.97 33.24
CA ASN A 14 0.84 -26.59 32.43
C ASN A 14 1.23 -27.64 31.39
N ASP A 15 1.13 -28.92 31.72
CA ASP A 15 1.50 -30.03 30.80
C ASP A 15 0.46 -30.24 29.69
N HIS A 16 -0.75 -29.73 29.89
CA HIS A 16 -1.86 -29.83 28.94
C HIS A 16 -2.26 -28.49 28.34
N ILE A 17 -1.65 -27.37 28.74
CA ILE A 17 -1.92 -26.04 28.20
C ILE A 17 -1.73 -26.04 26.69
N GLN A 18 -0.70 -26.73 26.18
CA GLN A 18 -0.43 -26.74 24.75
C GLN A 18 -1.50 -27.53 23.98
N ASN A 19 -1.93 -28.68 24.50
CA ASN A 19 -3.02 -29.46 23.93
C ASN A 19 -4.39 -28.78 24.10
N ALA A 20 -4.62 -28.07 25.21
CA ALA A 20 -5.83 -27.31 25.47
C ALA A 20 -5.90 -26.04 24.61
N ILE A 21 -4.77 -25.39 24.33
CA ILE A 21 -4.64 -24.36 23.30
C ILE A 21 -5.04 -25.00 21.97
N ASP A 22 -4.40 -26.09 21.54
CA ASP A 22 -4.68 -26.74 20.26
C ASP A 22 -6.13 -27.24 20.11
N LEU A 23 -6.80 -27.65 21.21
CA LEU A 23 -8.20 -28.09 21.23
C LEU A 23 -9.22 -26.95 21.37
N CYS A 24 -8.92 -25.88 22.13
CA CYS A 24 -9.76 -24.68 22.23
C CYS A 24 -9.66 -23.77 20.99
N VAL A 25 -8.70 -24.04 20.10
CA VAL A 25 -8.39 -23.32 18.86
C VAL A 25 -9.36 -23.63 17.70
N TYR A 26 -10.36 -24.50 17.87
CA TYR A 26 -11.37 -24.75 16.83
C TYR A 26 -12.44 -23.67 16.68
N ASN A 27 -12.62 -22.78 17.66
CA ASN A 27 -13.64 -21.73 17.59
C ASN A 27 -13.00 -20.35 17.77
N VAL A 28 -12.21 -19.97 16.78
CA VAL A 28 -11.53 -18.68 16.77
C VAL A 28 -12.56 -17.59 16.63
N LYS A 29 -12.85 -16.88 17.73
CA LYS A 29 -13.96 -15.93 17.77
C LYS A 29 -13.71 -14.69 16.92
N THR A 30 -12.45 -14.32 16.72
CA THR A 30 -12.09 -13.07 16.03
C THR A 30 -11.05 -13.27 14.94
N VAL A 31 -11.00 -12.32 14.01
CA VAL A 31 -9.95 -12.24 12.97
C VAL A 31 -8.56 -12.22 13.61
N LYS A 32 -8.36 -11.45 14.68
CA LYS A 32 -7.10 -11.41 15.44
C LYS A 32 -6.73 -12.78 16.00
N GLY A 33 -7.67 -13.49 16.60
CA GLY A 33 -7.44 -14.86 17.05
C GLY A 33 -6.99 -15.76 15.90
N LYS A 34 -7.61 -15.61 14.71
CA LYS A 34 -7.27 -16.41 13.53
C LYS A 34 -5.87 -16.12 13.02
N LEU A 35 -5.44 -14.85 13.04
CA LEU A 35 -4.08 -14.45 12.69
C LEU A 35 -3.05 -15.09 13.63
N VAL A 36 -3.30 -15.06 14.94
CA VAL A 36 -2.43 -15.68 15.96
C VAL A 36 -2.37 -17.20 15.78
N GLN A 37 -3.52 -17.87 15.56
CA GLN A 37 -3.56 -19.30 15.25
C GLN A 37 -2.67 -19.63 14.03
N ASN A 38 -2.73 -18.79 12.99
CA ASN A 38 -1.93 -18.94 11.79
C ASN A 38 -0.49 -18.42 11.93
N LYS A 39 -0.03 -18.12 13.16
CA LYS A 39 1.32 -17.63 13.48
C LYS A 39 1.73 -16.38 12.69
N LYS A 40 0.76 -15.51 12.36
CA LYS A 40 1.03 -14.22 11.70
C LYS A 40 1.36 -13.16 12.75
N ASP A 41 2.48 -12.49 12.58
CA ASP A 41 2.88 -11.37 13.43
C ASP A 41 2.00 -10.14 13.14
N LEU A 42 1.36 -9.59 14.18
CA LEU A 42 0.48 -8.43 14.05
C LEU A 42 1.23 -7.17 13.58
N ASN A 43 2.55 -7.09 13.80
CA ASN A 43 3.40 -5.98 13.33
C ASN A 43 3.57 -5.96 11.80
N THR A 44 3.22 -7.05 11.12
CA THR A 44 3.23 -7.11 9.65
C THR A 44 2.09 -6.32 9.03
N PHE A 45 1.03 -6.04 9.80
CA PHE A 45 -0.13 -5.27 9.36
C PHE A 45 0.00 -3.81 9.76
N LEU A 46 -0.71 -2.94 9.05
CA LEU A 46 -0.78 -1.52 9.33
C LEU A 46 -1.14 -1.25 10.79
N THR A 47 -2.10 -1.99 11.35
CA THR A 47 -2.56 -1.86 12.75
C THR A 47 -1.48 -2.10 13.81
N GLY A 48 -0.45 -2.89 13.51
CA GLY A 48 0.63 -3.21 14.45
C GLY A 48 1.84 -2.28 14.36
N GLN A 49 1.81 -1.28 13.47
CA GLN A 49 2.94 -0.40 13.23
C GLN A 49 2.77 0.95 13.93
N THR A 50 3.84 1.47 14.54
CA THR A 50 3.89 2.81 15.14
C THR A 50 4.02 3.89 14.06
N ASN A 51 3.36 5.04 14.26
CA ASN A 51 3.39 6.20 13.35
C ASN A 51 3.15 5.82 11.87
N ASN A 52 2.14 4.99 11.63
CA ASN A 52 1.88 4.33 10.35
C ASN A 52 1.07 5.17 9.34
N ASP A 53 0.83 6.45 9.62
CA ASP A 53 0.03 7.36 8.79
C ASP A 53 0.49 7.38 7.33
N GLU A 54 1.79 7.47 7.09
CA GLU A 54 2.36 7.42 5.74
C GLU A 54 2.04 6.10 5.02
N LYS A 55 2.08 4.98 5.73
CA LYS A 55 1.79 3.66 5.16
C LYS A 55 0.31 3.48 4.87
N TYR A 56 -0.57 4.07 5.69
CA TYR A 56 -1.99 4.16 5.37
C TYR A 56 -2.21 5.01 4.13
N LYS A 57 -1.57 6.19 4.02
CA LYS A 57 -1.65 7.06 2.84
C LYS A 57 -1.19 6.36 1.57
N VAL A 58 -0.01 5.75 1.58
CA VAL A 58 0.50 4.97 0.44
C VAL A 58 -0.46 3.84 0.10
N SER A 59 -0.95 3.09 1.09
CA SER A 59 -1.87 1.97 0.84
C SER A 59 -3.22 2.45 0.27
N TYR A 60 -3.73 3.59 0.75
CA TYR A 60 -4.96 4.20 0.26
C TYR A 60 -4.81 4.70 -1.17
N ALA A 61 -3.72 5.40 -1.51
CA ALA A 61 -3.48 5.91 -2.85
C ALA A 61 -3.68 4.81 -3.91
N PHE A 62 -3.10 3.64 -3.68
CA PHE A 62 -3.16 2.48 -4.58
C PHE A 62 -4.49 1.71 -4.56
N ARG A 63 -5.48 2.17 -3.79
CA ARG A 63 -6.78 1.50 -3.62
C ARG A 63 -7.97 2.44 -3.71
N LYS A 64 -7.75 3.75 -3.81
CA LYS A 64 -8.81 4.76 -3.89
C LYS A 64 -9.72 4.59 -5.10
N HIS A 65 -9.25 3.88 -6.14
CA HIS A 65 -10.05 3.55 -7.33
C HIS A 65 -10.73 2.17 -7.25
N ASN A 66 -10.64 1.48 -6.11
CA ASN A 66 -11.30 0.20 -5.87
C ASN A 66 -12.61 0.42 -5.11
N GLU A 67 -13.74 0.35 -5.83
CA GLU A 67 -15.08 0.59 -5.27
C GLU A 67 -15.43 -0.37 -4.12
N ASP A 68 -15.04 -1.64 -4.22
CA ASP A 68 -15.29 -2.63 -3.16
C ASP A 68 -14.55 -2.26 -1.87
N PHE A 69 -13.29 -1.82 -1.99
CA PHE A 69 -12.50 -1.34 -0.86
C PHE A 69 -13.11 -0.07 -0.25
N LEU A 70 -13.49 0.90 -1.06
CA LEU A 70 -14.13 2.14 -0.61
C LEU A 70 -15.42 1.85 0.17
N LYS A 71 -16.29 1.00 -0.39
CA LYS A 71 -17.52 0.57 0.26
C LYS A 71 -17.26 -0.14 1.59
N LEU A 72 -16.23 -0.98 1.62
CA LEU A 72 -15.82 -1.76 2.78
C LEU A 72 -15.32 -0.87 3.93
N ILE A 73 -14.56 0.19 3.64
CA ILE A 73 -14.16 1.19 4.66
C ILE A 73 -15.23 2.25 4.92
N GLY A 74 -16.39 2.18 4.25
CA GLY A 74 -17.46 3.19 4.38
C GLY A 74 -17.08 4.56 3.86
N HIS A 75 -16.19 4.63 2.86
CA HIS A 75 -15.76 5.88 2.22
C HIS A 75 -16.43 6.07 0.87
N ALA A 76 -16.85 7.29 0.60
CA ALA A 76 -17.39 7.73 -0.68
C ALA A 76 -16.59 8.97 -1.08
N PRO A 77 -15.54 8.82 -1.90
CA PRO A 77 -14.72 9.95 -2.30
C PRO A 77 -15.53 10.92 -3.16
N GLU A 78 -15.27 12.22 -3.00
CA GLU A 78 -15.75 13.24 -3.93
C GLU A 78 -14.92 13.18 -5.22
N GLU A 79 -15.48 13.64 -6.35
CA GLU A 79 -14.78 13.61 -7.66
C GLU A 79 -13.41 14.29 -7.63
N ASP A 80 -13.26 15.31 -6.77
CA ASP A 80 -12.04 16.11 -6.61
C ASP A 80 -11.36 15.90 -5.24
N GLU A 81 -11.47 14.70 -4.62
CA GLU A 81 -10.84 14.42 -3.33
C GLU A 81 -9.32 14.64 -3.40
N SER A 82 -8.87 15.77 -2.86
CA SER A 82 -7.47 16.19 -2.76
C SER A 82 -6.90 16.03 -1.35
N GLU A 83 -7.76 15.78 -0.37
CA GLU A 83 -7.39 15.63 1.03
C GLU A 83 -7.44 14.16 1.48
N TRP A 84 -6.43 13.76 2.24
CA TRP A 84 -6.33 12.41 2.80
C TRP A 84 -7.32 12.14 3.95
N ASN A 85 -7.68 13.18 4.70
CA ASN A 85 -8.03 13.02 6.10
C ASN A 85 -9.43 12.44 6.43
N PRO A 86 -10.46 12.39 5.55
CA PRO A 86 -11.61 11.54 5.84
C PRO A 86 -11.37 10.06 5.51
N ALA A 87 -10.63 9.78 4.43
CA ALA A 87 -10.41 8.41 3.96
C ALA A 87 -9.46 7.61 4.86
N ILE A 88 -8.38 8.25 5.31
CA ILE A 88 -7.35 7.59 6.12
C ILE A 88 -7.88 7.19 7.50
N ASP A 89 -8.70 8.03 8.13
CA ASP A 89 -9.26 7.72 9.44
C ASP A 89 -10.26 6.56 9.35
N LYS A 90 -11.15 6.56 8.36
CA LYS A 90 -12.05 5.43 8.07
C LYS A 90 -11.28 4.14 7.80
N TYR A 91 -10.17 4.24 7.07
CA TYR A 91 -9.37 3.08 6.74
C TYR A 91 -8.61 2.52 7.97
N LYS A 92 -8.06 3.39 8.82
CA LYS A 92 -7.47 3.01 10.13
C LYS A 92 -8.51 2.33 11.01
N GLU A 93 -9.68 2.95 11.15
CA GLU A 93 -10.79 2.43 11.94
C GLU A 93 -11.24 1.06 11.42
N TRP A 94 -11.42 0.92 10.10
CA TRP A 94 -11.82 -0.35 9.51
C TRP A 94 -10.81 -1.48 9.79
N CYS A 95 -9.51 -1.20 9.63
CA CYS A 95 -8.48 -2.19 9.93
C CYS A 95 -8.49 -2.58 11.42
N GLN A 96 -8.64 -1.63 12.34
CA GLN A 96 -8.71 -1.90 13.77
C GLN A 96 -9.97 -2.71 14.14
N ASN A 97 -11.14 -2.29 13.64
CA ASN A 97 -12.42 -2.95 13.91
C ASN A 97 -12.45 -4.37 13.34
N SER A 98 -11.84 -4.58 12.17
CA SER A 98 -11.76 -5.91 11.55
C SER A 98 -11.04 -6.93 12.43
N LEU A 99 -9.96 -6.54 13.13
CA LEU A 99 -9.23 -7.45 14.03
C LEU A 99 -10.09 -7.98 15.17
N GLU A 100 -10.91 -7.11 15.76
CA GLU A 100 -11.74 -7.44 16.93
C GLU A 100 -13.12 -8.01 16.53
N SER A 101 -13.47 -7.92 15.24
CA SER A 101 -14.73 -8.46 14.70
C SER A 101 -14.77 -9.99 14.75
N GLU A 102 -15.99 -10.54 14.72
CA GLU A 102 -16.23 -11.98 14.62
C GLU A 102 -15.52 -12.55 13.38
N PHE A 103 -14.86 -13.71 13.56
CA PHE A 103 -14.22 -14.38 12.44
C PHE A 103 -15.24 -14.77 11.36
N LYS A 104 -15.05 -14.19 10.19
CA LYS A 104 -15.73 -14.55 8.93
C LYS A 104 -14.67 -14.58 7.85
N ASP A 105 -14.69 -15.60 6.99
CA ASP A 105 -13.67 -15.78 5.94
C ASP A 105 -13.53 -14.52 5.09
N SER A 106 -14.65 -13.90 4.70
CA SER A 106 -14.65 -12.67 3.91
C SER A 106 -13.95 -11.49 4.61
N VAL A 107 -14.14 -11.32 5.92
CA VAL A 107 -13.49 -10.26 6.70
C VAL A 107 -12.01 -10.56 6.87
N TYR A 108 -11.65 -11.82 7.13
CA TYR A 108 -10.28 -12.27 7.27
C TYR A 108 -9.48 -12.06 5.97
N GLU A 109 -10.03 -12.49 4.84
CA GLU A 109 -9.42 -12.31 3.52
C GLU A 109 -9.27 -10.84 3.15
N SER A 110 -10.32 -10.03 3.34
CA SER A 110 -10.26 -8.59 3.11
C SER A 110 -9.20 -7.94 4.00
N PHE A 111 -9.10 -8.33 5.26
CA PHE A 111 -8.07 -7.83 6.18
C PHE A 111 -6.66 -8.15 5.68
N LEU A 112 -6.42 -9.39 5.23
CA LEU A 112 -5.11 -9.80 4.69
C LEU A 112 -4.74 -9.06 3.39
N ILE A 113 -5.72 -8.70 2.57
CA ILE A 113 -5.48 -7.96 1.32
C ILE A 113 -5.23 -6.48 1.60
N PHE A 114 -6.05 -5.90 2.49
CA PHE A 114 -6.07 -4.46 2.68
C PHE A 114 -5.17 -4.01 3.83
N CYS A 115 -5.19 -4.63 5.01
CA CYS A 115 -4.41 -4.13 6.14
C CYS A 115 -2.91 -4.49 6.10
N VAL A 116 -2.41 -5.09 5.01
CA VAL A 116 -0.98 -5.26 4.77
C VAL A 116 -0.42 -4.00 4.08
N PRO A 117 0.63 -3.36 4.63
CA PRO A 117 1.25 -2.19 4.03
C PRO A 117 1.92 -2.53 2.70
N LYS A 118 2.00 -1.54 1.80
CA LYS A 118 2.89 -1.63 0.63
C LYS A 118 4.35 -1.73 1.10
N ASN A 119 5.16 -2.47 0.34
CA ASN A 119 6.60 -2.64 0.58
C ASN A 119 7.46 -1.53 -0.03
N PHE A 120 6.84 -0.48 -0.56
CA PHE A 120 7.46 0.71 -1.13
C PHE A 120 6.73 1.95 -0.63
N SER A 121 7.41 3.09 -0.63
CA SER A 121 6.83 4.41 -0.33
C SER A 121 7.12 5.45 -1.42
N THR A 122 8.21 5.30 -2.17
CA THR A 122 8.60 6.25 -3.22
C THR A 122 8.36 5.71 -4.63
N VAL A 123 8.30 6.61 -5.61
CA VAL A 123 8.19 6.27 -7.04
C VAL A 123 9.35 5.35 -7.46
N LYS A 124 10.58 5.65 -7.05
CA LYS A 124 11.76 4.83 -7.32
C LYS A 124 11.66 3.42 -6.73
N ALA A 125 11.19 3.29 -5.49
CA ALA A 125 11.01 1.98 -4.86
C ALA A 125 9.91 1.16 -5.56
N TYR A 126 8.82 1.80 -6.00
CA TYR A 126 7.77 1.15 -6.78
C TYR A 126 8.28 0.67 -8.16
N LEU A 127 9.18 1.42 -8.79
CA LEU A 127 9.79 1.08 -10.07
C LEU A 127 11.02 0.15 -9.93
N SER A 128 11.27 -0.43 -8.75
CA SER A 128 12.39 -1.34 -8.55
C SER A 128 12.36 -2.50 -9.55
N GLY A 129 13.51 -2.77 -10.18
CA GLY A 129 13.66 -3.77 -11.24
C GLY A 129 13.36 -3.27 -12.65
N ARG A 130 12.94 -2.00 -12.83
CA ARG A 130 12.87 -1.33 -14.14
C ARG A 130 14.21 -0.67 -14.46
N THR A 131 14.56 -0.64 -15.75
CA THR A 131 15.70 0.14 -16.24
C THR A 131 15.31 1.62 -16.36
N LEU A 132 16.05 2.49 -15.69
CA LEU A 132 15.82 3.93 -15.68
C LEU A 132 16.67 4.60 -16.76
N LEU A 133 16.08 5.57 -17.47
CA LEU A 133 16.76 6.33 -18.52
C LEU A 133 17.75 7.36 -17.98
N THR A 134 17.73 7.64 -16.68
CA THR A 134 18.68 8.53 -16.00
C THR A 134 20.05 7.88 -15.79
N GLU A 135 20.16 6.57 -15.96
CA GLU A 135 21.44 5.86 -15.93
C GLU A 135 22.33 6.27 -17.11
N ASP A 136 23.63 6.47 -16.89
CA ASP A 136 24.56 6.93 -17.93
C ASP A 136 24.59 5.99 -19.16
N SER A 137 24.33 4.71 -18.96
CA SER A 137 24.23 3.71 -20.03
C SER A 137 23.03 3.89 -20.96
N GLN A 138 22.06 4.73 -20.59
CA GLN A 138 20.81 4.96 -21.32
C GLN A 138 20.74 6.35 -21.97
N LYS A 139 21.85 7.11 -21.99
CA LYS A 139 21.91 8.47 -22.51
C LYS A 139 21.26 8.65 -23.90
N GLU A 140 21.61 7.80 -24.85
CA GLU A 140 21.05 7.87 -26.21
C GLU A 140 19.52 7.67 -26.24
N GLU A 141 19.00 6.82 -25.35
CA GLU A 141 17.58 6.54 -25.28
C GLU A 141 16.83 7.69 -24.59
N LEU A 142 17.42 8.27 -23.54
CA LEU A 142 16.91 9.49 -22.90
C LEU A 142 16.82 10.64 -23.91
N GLN A 143 17.85 10.82 -24.76
CA GLN A 143 17.84 11.82 -25.81
C GLN A 143 16.69 11.62 -26.81
N LYS A 144 16.42 10.37 -27.23
CA LYS A 144 15.29 10.05 -28.12
C LYS A 144 13.95 10.33 -27.46
N VAL A 145 13.81 10.01 -26.17
CA VAL A 145 12.58 10.32 -25.43
C VAL A 145 12.38 11.82 -25.36
N HIS A 146 13.40 12.59 -24.97
CA HIS A 146 13.35 14.06 -24.95
C HIS A 146 12.91 14.63 -26.30
N GLN A 147 13.50 14.19 -27.41
CA GLN A 147 13.13 14.67 -28.76
C GLN A 147 11.66 14.39 -29.13
N LYS A 148 11.08 13.30 -28.63
CA LYS A 148 9.68 12.95 -28.88
C LYS A 148 8.73 13.80 -28.03
N ILE A 149 9.07 14.05 -26.78
CA ILE A 149 8.16 14.69 -25.81
C ILE A 149 8.37 16.20 -25.68
N SER A 150 9.47 16.78 -26.19
CA SER A 150 9.79 18.20 -25.98
C SER A 150 8.71 19.17 -26.52
N ASN A 151 7.87 18.68 -27.44
CA ASN A 151 6.78 19.46 -28.02
C ASN A 151 5.41 19.17 -27.38
N PHE A 152 5.31 18.18 -26.49
CA PHE A 152 4.07 17.85 -25.79
C PHE A 152 3.66 18.97 -24.85
N ASP A 153 2.36 19.18 -24.72
CA ASP A 153 1.84 20.26 -23.86
C ASP A 153 2.07 19.92 -22.39
N SER A 154 1.93 18.64 -22.01
CA SER A 154 2.28 18.17 -20.66
C SER A 154 3.75 18.42 -20.30
N TYR A 155 4.67 18.24 -21.25
CA TYR A 155 6.10 18.48 -21.02
C TYR A 155 6.39 19.96 -20.79
N LYS A 156 5.78 20.84 -21.59
CA LYS A 156 5.92 22.30 -21.46
C LYS A 156 5.31 22.81 -20.16
N ALA A 157 4.18 22.25 -19.73
CA ALA A 157 3.52 22.62 -18.49
C ALA A 157 4.39 22.35 -17.24
N ASP A 158 5.18 21.28 -17.27
CA ASP A 158 6.06 20.89 -16.16
C ASP A 158 7.30 21.80 -16.00
N SER A 159 7.46 22.83 -16.86
CA SER A 159 8.54 23.83 -16.77
C SER A 159 9.95 23.23 -16.69
N ILE A 160 10.15 22.11 -17.37
CA ILE A 160 11.40 21.36 -17.39
C ILE A 160 12.48 22.22 -18.06
N GLU A 161 13.67 22.28 -17.45
CA GLU A 161 14.83 22.94 -18.04
C GLU A 161 15.08 22.40 -19.46
N SER A 162 15.52 23.27 -20.38
CA SER A 162 15.65 22.88 -21.77
C SER A 162 16.71 21.79 -21.98
N GLY A 163 16.39 20.78 -22.78
CA GLY A 163 17.32 19.74 -23.20
C GLY A 163 17.22 18.45 -22.38
N GLU A 164 18.03 17.47 -22.80
CA GLU A 164 18.10 16.14 -22.20
C GLU A 164 18.45 16.17 -20.71
N GLU A 165 19.37 17.05 -20.30
CA GLU A 165 19.79 17.19 -18.90
C GLU A 165 18.65 17.68 -18.00
N GLY A 166 17.81 18.59 -18.51
CA GLY A 166 16.63 19.04 -17.79
C GLY A 166 15.63 17.91 -17.57
N LEU A 167 15.41 17.07 -18.59
CA LEU A 167 14.60 15.87 -18.45
C LEU A 167 15.21 14.87 -17.45
N LYS A 168 16.54 14.67 -17.49
CA LYS A 168 17.25 13.80 -16.54
C LYS A 168 16.99 14.24 -15.09
N LYS A 169 17.21 15.52 -14.82
CA LYS A 169 16.99 16.12 -13.49
C LYS A 169 15.53 16.00 -13.05
N TRP A 170 14.58 16.29 -13.94
CA TRP A 170 13.17 16.13 -13.64
C TRP A 170 12.82 14.67 -13.27
N CYS A 171 13.38 13.70 -13.99
CA CYS A 171 13.21 12.29 -13.67
C CYS A 171 13.77 11.95 -12.28
N GLU A 172 14.99 12.38 -11.97
CA GLU A 172 15.62 12.14 -10.66
C GLU A 172 14.83 12.76 -9.50
N GLU A 173 14.34 13.98 -9.66
CA GLU A 173 13.52 14.66 -8.65
C GLU A 173 12.17 13.94 -8.41
N ASN A 174 11.49 13.52 -9.49
CA ASN A 174 10.18 12.86 -9.36
C ASN A 174 10.28 11.39 -8.92
N LEU A 175 11.43 10.74 -9.11
CA LEU A 175 11.70 9.39 -8.61
C LEU A 175 11.76 9.35 -7.07
N GLU A 176 12.20 10.44 -6.42
CA GLU A 176 12.33 10.51 -4.96
C GLU A 176 11.03 10.90 -4.24
N LYS A 177 9.97 11.29 -4.98
CA LYS A 177 8.67 11.64 -4.40
C LYS A 177 8.01 10.47 -3.67
N ASN A 178 7.41 10.75 -2.53
CA ASN A 178 6.69 9.76 -1.72
C ASN A 178 5.21 9.75 -2.08
N PHE A 179 4.62 8.57 -2.22
CA PHE A 179 3.19 8.41 -2.47
C PHE A 179 2.30 8.92 -1.32
N SER A 180 2.86 9.16 -0.13
CA SER A 180 2.14 9.77 0.99
C SER A 180 2.05 11.31 0.90
N ASP A 181 2.81 11.95 0.01
CA ASP A 181 2.88 13.41 -0.06
C ASP A 181 1.60 14.00 -0.66
N SER A 182 1.09 13.37 -1.72
CA SER A 182 -0.13 13.77 -2.42
C SER A 182 -0.69 12.62 -3.25
N LEU A 183 -2.01 12.57 -3.41
CA LEU A 183 -2.69 11.63 -4.31
C LEU A 183 -2.22 11.77 -5.77
N ASN A 184 -1.83 12.98 -6.17
CA ASN A 184 -1.34 13.26 -7.53
C ASN A 184 -0.01 12.56 -7.85
N VAL A 185 0.74 12.11 -6.83
CA VAL A 185 1.98 11.36 -7.07
C VAL A 185 1.68 10.05 -7.81
N LEU A 186 0.59 9.39 -7.46
CA LEU A 186 0.18 8.15 -8.11
C LEU A 186 -0.52 8.41 -9.45
N ASP A 187 -1.47 9.36 -9.48
CA ASP A 187 -2.36 9.51 -10.64
C ASP A 187 -1.74 10.32 -11.79
N GLU A 188 -0.87 11.29 -11.47
CA GLU A 188 -0.33 12.22 -12.47
C GLU A 188 1.18 12.03 -12.65
N ILE A 189 1.94 12.05 -11.56
CA ILE A 189 3.40 12.05 -11.62
C ILE A 189 3.93 10.69 -12.05
N LEU A 190 3.45 9.59 -11.45
CA LEU A 190 3.94 8.25 -11.76
C LEU A 190 3.75 7.88 -13.25
N PRO A 191 2.58 8.10 -13.89
CA PRO A 191 2.44 7.86 -15.33
C PRO A 191 3.42 8.66 -16.19
N LYS A 192 3.65 9.93 -15.86
CA LYS A 192 4.64 10.77 -16.55
C LYS A 192 6.06 10.22 -16.34
N VAL A 193 6.44 9.84 -15.12
CA VAL A 193 7.75 9.21 -14.82
C VAL A 193 7.91 7.91 -15.60
N ILE A 194 6.89 7.05 -15.64
CA ILE A 194 6.95 5.80 -16.43
C ILE A 194 7.16 6.12 -17.91
N SER A 195 6.38 7.04 -18.48
CA SER A 195 6.48 7.40 -19.90
C SER A 195 7.80 8.06 -20.28
N ARG A 196 8.41 8.83 -19.38
CA ARG A 196 9.54 9.71 -19.69
C ARG A 196 10.89 9.19 -19.18
N CYS A 197 10.87 8.36 -18.14
CA CYS A 197 12.07 7.98 -17.40
C CYS A 197 12.33 6.46 -17.37
N VAL A 198 11.38 5.63 -17.82
CA VAL A 198 11.53 4.16 -17.83
C VAL A 198 11.72 3.67 -19.25
N LYS A 199 12.75 2.83 -19.45
CA LYS A 199 13.08 2.29 -20.77
C LYS A 199 11.97 1.38 -21.30
N GLY A 200 11.62 1.56 -22.57
CA GLY A 200 10.64 0.71 -23.28
C GLY A 200 9.19 1.00 -22.92
N SER A 201 8.91 2.07 -22.16
CA SER A 201 7.56 2.53 -21.90
C SER A 201 6.92 3.17 -23.14
N GLU A 202 5.60 3.09 -23.20
CA GLU A 202 4.82 3.83 -24.18
C GLU A 202 4.89 5.34 -23.90
N ILE A 203 5.20 6.11 -24.94
CA ILE A 203 5.30 7.57 -24.85
C ILE A 203 3.94 8.16 -25.21
N THR A 204 3.30 8.82 -24.25
CA THR A 204 1.97 9.43 -24.40
C THR A 204 2.01 10.85 -23.84
N ASP A 205 1.23 11.75 -24.45
CA ASP A 205 1.01 13.08 -23.90
C ASP A 205 -0.06 12.96 -22.80
N LYS A 206 0.38 12.98 -21.55
CA LYS A 206 -0.44 12.79 -20.33
C LYS A 206 -0.23 13.96 -19.37
#